data_AF-A0A4Y2L741-F1
#
_entry.id   AF-A0A4Y2L741-F1
#
_cell.length_a   1.000
_cell.length_b   1.000
_cell.length_c   1.000
_cell.angle_alpha   90.00
_cell.angle_beta   90.00
_cell.angle_gamma   90.00
#
_symmetry.space_group_name_H-M   'P 1'
#
loop_
_entity.id
_entity.type
_entity.pdbx_description
1 polymer ?
#
loop_
_entity_poly.entity_id
_entity_poly.type
_entity_poly.pdbx_seq_one_letter_code
_entity_poly.pdbx_strand_id
1 'polypeptide(L)'
;GFEWISADVTLDWIQSIPQDSSEGYIFEVDLKYPEELHDLHNDYPLAPEKMDIKFEDLSEFSKVVLNGMKYTPSTKLVPNLKDKKNYITYYKNLQFYLKHGLKLEKVHNILNFQQKPWLKKYIMFNTEQHKNSKSAFEKDFFKLMNNSVYGKTMENIRNRVDVQLVNDEKKAQKLVAAPTFKRFKIFDNELVGVERVKKCLTLDKPIYVGFVILELSKLIMYNFHYNVIKKEYGDKAELLFTDTDSLTYEVDTEDIYEDMSRHMDIYDTSDYPRDHFLFSESNKKKIGCFKDELHLKPIFEFIGLRPKMYSIKSERGEKKTAKEVARSVVERNIRHEDYRRCREELKSTREIQHRIQSENHKLKTVKVNKISLCAFDDKRYLLDDNVHTLAHGHYKI
;
A
#
# COMPACT_ATOMS: atom_id res chain seq x y z
N GLY A 1 20.40 20.67 -9.63
CA GLY A 1 19.00 21.12 -9.71
C GLY A 1 18.16 20.01 -10.31
N PHE A 2 17.01 20.35 -10.88
CA PHE A 2 16.27 19.48 -11.80
C PHE A 2 16.50 19.99 -13.22
N GLU A 3 16.64 19.08 -14.17
CA GLU A 3 16.85 19.41 -15.58
C GLU A 3 16.12 18.40 -16.47
N TRP A 4 15.41 18.90 -17.47
CA TRP A 4 14.85 18.05 -18.52
C TRP A 4 15.94 17.74 -19.53
N ILE A 5 16.11 16.46 -19.85
CA ILE A 5 17.10 16.02 -20.85
C ILE A 5 16.40 15.40 -22.06
N SER A 6 17.15 15.17 -23.13
CA SER A 6 16.63 14.53 -24.35
C SER A 6 15.98 13.18 -24.03
N ALA A 7 14.79 12.94 -24.58
CA ALA A 7 14.11 11.65 -24.51
C ALA A 7 14.62 10.64 -25.55
N ASP A 8 15.50 11.06 -26.46
CA ASP A 8 16.17 10.20 -27.44
C ASP A 8 17.33 9.46 -26.76
N VAL A 9 16.99 8.36 -26.07
CA VAL A 9 17.93 7.52 -25.34
C VAL A 9 17.73 6.05 -25.72
N THR A 10 18.82 5.28 -25.69
CA THR A 10 18.78 3.85 -25.97
C THR A 10 18.44 3.03 -24.74
N LEU A 11 17.92 1.82 -24.95
CA LEU A 11 17.71 0.85 -23.87
C LEU A 11 19.00 0.55 -23.11
N ASP A 12 20.11 0.39 -23.85
CA ASP A 12 21.44 0.15 -23.27
C ASP A 12 21.89 1.28 -22.37
N TRP A 13 21.62 2.53 -22.75
CA TRP A 13 21.90 3.68 -21.90
C TRP A 13 21.12 3.59 -20.59
N ILE A 14 19.80 3.34 -20.65
CA ILE A 14 18.96 3.19 -19.44
C ILE A 14 19.51 2.07 -18.54
N GLN A 15 19.87 0.92 -19.11
CA GLN A 15 20.42 -0.21 -18.35
C GLN A 15 21.82 0.04 -17.79
N SER A 16 22.61 0.91 -18.43
CA SER A 16 23.97 1.24 -18.00
C SER A 16 24.03 2.16 -16.77
N ILE A 17 22.93 2.85 -16.42
CA ILE A 17 22.90 3.79 -15.29
C ILE A 17 23.22 3.05 -13.98
N PRO A 18 24.30 3.42 -13.28
CA PRO A 18 24.69 2.75 -12.03
C PRO A 18 23.65 2.91 -10.93
N GLN A 19 23.47 1.86 -10.12
CA GLN A 19 22.53 1.87 -8.99
C GLN A 19 22.93 2.88 -7.89
N ASP A 20 24.20 3.25 -7.80
CA ASP A 20 24.77 4.18 -6.83
C ASP A 20 25.16 5.52 -7.47
N SER A 21 24.67 5.81 -8.68
CA SER A 21 24.93 7.06 -9.40
C SER A 21 24.61 8.29 -8.54
N SER A 22 25.45 9.32 -8.62
CA SER A 22 25.16 10.65 -8.07
C SER A 22 24.03 11.36 -8.83
N GLU A 23 23.68 10.87 -10.02
CA GLU A 23 22.55 11.33 -10.82
C GLU A 23 21.38 10.37 -10.71
N GLY A 24 20.17 10.92 -10.61
CA GLY A 24 18.92 10.20 -10.63
C GLY A 24 18.06 10.68 -11.78
N TYR A 25 17.28 9.76 -12.34
CA TYR A 25 16.37 10.04 -13.43
C TYR A 25 14.96 9.58 -13.09
N ILE A 26 13.98 10.41 -13.43
CA ILE A 26 12.57 10.04 -13.48
C ILE A 26 12.14 10.02 -14.94
N PHE A 27 11.54 8.92 -15.35
CA PHE A 27 11.12 8.66 -16.71
C PHE A 27 9.59 8.72 -16.81
N GLU A 28 9.09 9.31 -17.89
CA GLU A 28 7.73 9.13 -18.37
C GLU A 28 7.76 8.26 -19.63
N VAL A 29 7.22 7.05 -19.55
CA VAL A 29 7.40 5.99 -20.56
C VAL A 29 6.11 5.26 -20.92
N ASP A 30 6.08 4.70 -22.12
CA ASP A 30 5.14 3.65 -22.49
C ASP A 30 5.82 2.28 -22.35
N LEU A 31 5.15 1.35 -21.66
CA LEU A 31 5.63 -0.01 -21.44
C LEU A 31 4.59 -1.01 -21.94
N LYS A 32 5.00 -1.91 -22.82
CA LYS A 32 4.21 -3.07 -23.21
C LYS A 32 4.32 -4.13 -22.11
N TYR A 33 3.18 -4.70 -21.72
CA TYR A 33 3.11 -5.88 -20.86
C TYR A 33 2.91 -7.12 -21.74
N PRO A 34 3.92 -7.97 -21.91
CA PRO A 34 3.79 -9.15 -22.77
C PRO A 34 2.94 -10.24 -22.12
N GLU A 35 2.12 -10.92 -22.93
CA GLU A 35 1.21 -11.98 -22.45
C GLU A 35 1.97 -13.17 -21.84
N GLU A 36 3.19 -13.44 -22.32
CA GLU A 36 4.06 -14.50 -21.79
C GLU A 36 4.43 -14.29 -20.31
N LEU A 37 4.27 -13.08 -19.77
CA LEU A 37 4.54 -12.78 -18.35
C LEU A 37 3.30 -12.89 -17.47
N HIS A 38 2.10 -13.01 -18.04
CA HIS A 38 0.86 -12.83 -17.30
C HIS A 38 0.70 -13.85 -16.16
N ASP A 39 1.00 -15.12 -16.41
CA ASP A 39 0.91 -16.15 -15.37
C ASP A 39 1.95 -15.90 -14.25
N LEU A 40 3.21 -15.63 -14.62
CA LEU A 40 4.29 -15.37 -13.65
C LEU A 40 4.04 -14.12 -12.80
N HIS A 41 3.49 -13.08 -13.41
CA HIS A 41 3.26 -11.79 -12.77
C HIS A 41 1.84 -11.67 -12.19
N ASN A 42 1.00 -12.69 -12.32
CA ASN A 42 -0.41 -12.62 -11.92
C ASN A 42 -0.55 -12.22 -10.45
N ASP A 43 0.23 -12.81 -9.55
CA ASP A 43 0.08 -12.57 -8.11
C ASP A 43 0.57 -11.16 -7.71
N TYR A 44 1.61 -10.66 -8.39
CA TYR A 44 2.22 -9.37 -8.04
C TYR A 44 2.63 -8.49 -9.24
N PRO A 45 1.67 -8.01 -10.06
CA PRO A 45 1.98 -7.26 -11.26
C PRO A 45 2.87 -6.04 -11.03
N LEU A 46 3.85 -5.87 -11.93
CA LEU A 46 4.72 -4.70 -11.99
C LEU A 46 3.98 -3.43 -12.42
N ALA A 47 4.55 -2.27 -12.07
CA ALA A 47 4.10 -0.94 -12.49
C ALA A 47 2.60 -0.66 -12.23
N PRO A 48 2.12 -0.71 -10.96
CA PRO A 48 0.71 -0.49 -10.64
C PRO A 48 0.30 0.95 -10.99
N GLU A 49 -0.94 1.12 -11.45
CA GLU A 49 -1.49 2.40 -11.86
C GLU A 49 -2.84 2.70 -11.21
N LYS A 50 -3.23 3.97 -11.22
CA LYS A 50 -4.58 4.37 -10.81
C LYS A 50 -5.52 4.14 -11.97
N MET A 51 -6.53 3.29 -11.77
CA MET A 51 -7.55 3.03 -12.78
C MET A 51 -8.95 3.02 -12.16
N ASP A 52 -9.93 3.34 -13.00
CA ASP A 52 -11.34 3.16 -12.69
C ASP A 52 -11.76 1.77 -13.14
N ILE A 53 -12.29 0.98 -12.21
CA ILE A 53 -12.83 -0.34 -12.50
C ILE A 53 -14.32 -0.14 -12.76
N LYS A 54 -14.76 -0.46 -13.96
CA LYS A 54 -16.17 -0.34 -14.36
C LYS A 54 -16.91 -1.62 -14.02
N PHE A 55 -18.24 -1.55 -14.05
CA PHE A 55 -19.06 -2.72 -13.85
C PHE A 55 -18.83 -3.79 -14.93
N GLU A 56 -18.51 -3.35 -16.15
CA GLU A 56 -18.17 -4.24 -17.26
C GLU A 56 -16.84 -5.00 -17.07
N ASP A 57 -15.90 -4.44 -16.28
CA ASP A 57 -14.60 -5.07 -16.01
C ASP A 57 -14.69 -6.17 -14.93
N LEU A 58 -15.85 -6.34 -14.29
CA LEU A 58 -16.06 -7.36 -13.25
C LEU A 58 -16.34 -8.72 -13.89
N SER A 59 -15.84 -9.78 -13.27
CA SER A 59 -16.23 -11.15 -13.63
C SER A 59 -17.72 -11.38 -13.38
N GLU A 60 -18.32 -12.34 -14.10
CA GLU A 60 -19.71 -12.74 -13.85
C GLU A 60 -19.89 -13.20 -12.40
N PHE A 61 -18.91 -13.92 -11.86
CA PHE A 61 -18.89 -14.28 -10.45
C PHE A 61 -18.90 -13.06 -9.52
N SER A 62 -18.04 -12.06 -9.74
CA SER A 62 -18.04 -10.80 -8.95
C SER A 62 -19.38 -10.08 -8.98
N LYS A 63 -20.08 -10.11 -10.12
CA LYS A 63 -21.44 -9.54 -10.26
C LYS A 63 -22.46 -10.30 -9.42
N VAL A 64 -22.34 -11.63 -9.32
CA VAL A 64 -23.15 -12.45 -8.39
C VAL A 64 -22.83 -12.12 -6.93
N VAL A 65 -21.55 -12.01 -6.55
CA VAL A 65 -21.12 -11.65 -5.18
C VAL A 65 -21.64 -10.28 -4.75
N LEU A 66 -21.76 -9.33 -5.69
CA LEU A 66 -22.35 -8.02 -5.45
C LEU A 66 -23.80 -8.13 -4.92
N ASN A 67 -24.53 -9.19 -5.28
CA ASN A 67 -25.83 -9.57 -4.74
C ASN A 67 -26.83 -8.39 -4.58
N GLY A 68 -26.98 -7.61 -5.65
CA GLY A 68 -27.88 -6.44 -5.69
C GLY A 68 -27.39 -5.20 -4.93
N MET A 69 -26.18 -5.21 -4.35
CA MET A 69 -25.56 -4.00 -3.81
C MET A 69 -25.26 -3.03 -4.94
N LYS A 70 -25.41 -1.72 -4.69
CA LYS A 70 -25.04 -0.70 -5.66
C LYS A 70 -23.53 -0.67 -5.84
N TYR A 71 -23.05 -1.03 -7.04
CA TYR A 71 -21.67 -0.77 -7.43
C TYR A 71 -21.50 0.72 -7.76
N THR A 72 -20.43 1.33 -7.24
CA THR A 72 -20.03 2.69 -7.58
C THR A 72 -18.56 2.63 -7.99
N PRO A 73 -18.25 2.84 -9.28
CA PRO A 73 -16.87 2.89 -9.74
C PRO A 73 -16.06 3.89 -8.93
N SER A 74 -14.82 3.54 -8.64
CA SER A 74 -13.91 4.42 -7.92
C SER A 74 -12.48 4.21 -8.37
N THR A 75 -11.74 5.32 -8.50
CA THR A 75 -10.34 5.29 -8.89
C THR A 75 -9.49 4.66 -7.79
N LYS A 76 -8.80 3.58 -8.11
CA LYS A 76 -7.99 2.81 -7.17
C LYS A 76 -6.61 2.56 -7.76
N LEU A 77 -5.60 2.45 -6.90
CA LEU A 77 -4.31 1.89 -7.28
C LEU A 77 -4.47 0.37 -7.42
N VAL A 78 -4.22 -0.15 -8.62
CA VAL A 78 -4.41 -1.56 -9.00
C VAL A 78 -3.14 -2.09 -9.67
N PRO A 79 -2.48 -3.11 -9.09
CA PRO A 79 -1.51 -3.94 -9.81
C PRO A 79 -2.24 -4.70 -10.91
N ASN A 80 -1.91 -4.43 -12.17
CA ASN A 80 -2.60 -5.00 -13.32
C ASN A 80 -1.61 -5.26 -14.47
N LEU A 81 -2.01 -6.14 -15.40
CA LEU A 81 -1.20 -6.63 -16.50
C LEU A 81 -1.45 -5.87 -17.82
N LYS A 82 -2.15 -4.73 -17.79
CA LYS A 82 -2.36 -3.91 -19.00
C LYS A 82 -1.07 -3.19 -19.39
N ASP A 83 -0.94 -2.81 -20.66
CA ASP A 83 0.11 -1.89 -21.11
C ASP A 83 0.06 -0.57 -20.33
N LYS A 84 1.24 0.00 -20.06
CA LYS A 84 1.37 1.26 -19.33
C LYS A 84 1.60 2.39 -20.32
N LYS A 85 0.84 3.47 -20.21
CA LYS A 85 0.97 4.68 -21.03
C LYS A 85 1.30 5.88 -20.17
N ASN A 86 2.28 6.68 -20.59
CA ASN A 86 2.77 7.84 -19.84
C ASN A 86 3.09 7.50 -18.37
N TYR A 87 3.65 6.32 -18.13
CA TYR A 87 3.96 5.82 -16.80
C TYR A 87 5.17 6.56 -16.23
N ILE A 88 5.00 7.17 -15.06
CA ILE A 88 6.07 7.89 -14.38
C ILE A 88 6.77 6.96 -13.39
N THR A 89 8.05 6.71 -13.60
CA THR A 89 8.85 5.80 -12.75
C THR A 89 10.27 6.28 -12.53
N TYR A 90 10.86 5.87 -11.41
CA TYR A 90 12.27 6.10 -11.13
C TYR A 90 13.17 5.13 -11.91
N TYR A 91 14.38 5.55 -12.31
CA TYR A 91 15.23 4.76 -13.21
C TYR A 91 15.51 3.34 -12.72
N LYS A 92 15.70 3.13 -11.41
CA LYS A 92 15.94 1.79 -10.84
C LYS A 92 14.74 0.86 -11.01
N ASN A 93 13.54 1.42 -10.86
CA ASN A 93 12.30 0.69 -11.06
C ASN A 93 12.12 0.36 -12.54
N LEU A 94 12.40 1.31 -13.44
CA LEU A 94 12.38 1.05 -14.88
C LEU A 94 13.35 -0.06 -15.26
N GLN A 95 14.61 0.02 -14.85
CA GLN A 95 15.61 -1.03 -15.08
C GLN A 95 15.13 -2.39 -14.59
N PHE A 96 14.53 -2.43 -13.39
CA PHE A 96 13.94 -3.65 -12.84
C PHE A 96 12.81 -4.18 -13.72
N TYR A 97 11.86 -3.34 -14.13
CA TYR A 97 10.74 -3.74 -14.98
C TYR A 97 11.22 -4.34 -16.30
N LEU A 98 12.18 -3.69 -16.95
CA LEU A 98 12.77 -4.15 -18.20
C LEU A 98 13.52 -5.47 -18.03
N LYS A 99 14.26 -5.61 -16.93
CA LYS A 99 14.95 -6.87 -16.60
C LYS A 99 13.97 -8.04 -16.38
N HIS A 100 12.76 -7.76 -15.91
CA HIS A 100 11.69 -8.74 -15.71
C HIS A 100 10.73 -8.81 -16.90
N GLY A 101 11.15 -8.34 -18.08
CA GLY A 101 10.49 -8.65 -19.34
C GLY A 101 9.50 -7.61 -19.87
N LEU A 102 9.18 -6.53 -19.13
CA LEU A 102 8.39 -5.43 -19.71
C LEU A 102 9.17 -4.83 -20.88
N LYS A 103 8.49 -4.49 -21.97
CA LYS A 103 9.15 -3.95 -23.17
C LYS A 103 8.93 -2.43 -23.23
N LEU A 104 10.02 -1.67 -23.34
CA LEU A 104 9.95 -0.22 -23.51
C LEU A 104 9.47 0.12 -24.92
N GLU A 105 8.33 0.78 -25.05
CA GLU A 105 7.82 1.22 -26.36
C GLU A 105 8.27 2.64 -26.69
N LYS A 106 8.24 3.54 -25.70
CA LYS A 106 8.55 4.96 -25.91
C LYS A 106 9.01 5.63 -24.62
N VAL A 107 9.98 6.54 -24.73
CA VAL A 107 10.32 7.52 -23.69
C VAL A 107 9.74 8.88 -24.13
N HIS A 108 8.91 9.49 -23.29
CA HIS A 108 8.32 10.80 -23.58
C HIS A 108 9.15 11.93 -22.96
N ASN A 109 9.49 11.79 -21.69
CA ASN A 109 10.24 12.80 -20.95
C ASN A 109 11.19 12.16 -19.94
N ILE A 110 12.34 12.81 -19.71
CA ILE A 110 13.31 12.40 -18.69
C ILE A 110 13.68 13.61 -17.84
N LEU A 111 13.49 13.48 -16.53
CA LEU A 111 13.87 14.47 -15.53
C LEU A 111 15.13 14.00 -14.80
N ASN A 112 16.26 14.68 -15.02
CA ASN A 112 17.53 14.47 -14.33
C ASN A 112 17.61 15.30 -13.04
N PHE A 113 18.23 14.76 -12.01
CA PHE A 113 18.55 15.45 -10.77
C PHE A 113 19.75 14.82 -10.04
N GLN A 114 20.39 15.62 -9.18
CA GLN A 114 21.44 15.12 -8.30
C GLN A 114 20.83 14.44 -7.07
N GLN A 115 21.33 13.26 -6.73
CA GLN A 115 20.88 12.47 -5.58
C GLN A 115 22.05 12.14 -4.65
N LYS A 116 21.78 12.12 -3.34
CA LYS A 116 22.75 11.75 -2.31
C LYS A 116 22.03 11.23 -1.07
N PRO A 117 22.70 10.44 -0.20
CA PRO A 117 22.09 9.90 1.02
C PRO A 117 22.02 10.95 2.14
N TRP A 118 21.41 12.11 1.90
CA TRP A 118 21.39 13.26 2.83
C TRP A 118 20.65 12.98 4.15
N LEU A 119 19.63 12.11 4.14
CA LEU A 119 18.92 11.68 5.35
C LEU A 119 19.62 10.56 6.12
N LYS A 120 20.71 10.00 5.61
CA LYS A 120 21.32 8.78 6.18
C LYS A 120 21.64 8.92 7.66
N LYS A 121 22.27 10.03 8.07
CA LYS A 121 22.62 10.26 9.49
C LYS A 121 21.38 10.27 10.39
N TYR A 122 20.32 10.94 9.98
CA TYR A 122 19.06 11.02 10.73
C TYR A 122 18.36 9.66 10.84
N ILE A 123 18.25 8.94 9.72
CA ILE A 123 17.60 7.62 9.69
C ILE A 123 18.38 6.59 10.50
N MET A 124 19.71 6.58 10.39
CA MET A 124 20.58 5.67 11.16
C MET A 124 20.48 5.96 12.65
N PHE A 125 20.55 7.22 13.06
CA PHE A 125 20.36 7.62 14.45
C PHE A 125 19.02 7.09 15.01
N ASN A 126 17.90 7.37 14.35
CA ASN A 126 16.59 6.90 14.81
C ASN A 126 16.49 5.36 14.80
N THR A 127 17.16 4.68 13.87
CA THR A 127 17.18 3.21 13.80
C THR A 127 17.96 2.61 14.97
N GLU A 128 19.10 3.20 15.32
CA GLU A 128 19.90 2.81 16.50
C GLU A 128 19.12 3.07 17.80
N GLN A 129 18.50 4.25 17.91
CA GLN A 129 17.64 4.56 19.06
C GLN A 129 16.45 3.60 19.16
N HIS A 130 15.80 3.27 18.04
CA HIS A 130 14.73 2.29 17.98
C HIS A 130 15.22 0.88 18.39
N LYS A 131 16.46 0.51 18.02
CA LYS A 131 17.07 -0.76 18.42
C LYS A 131 17.32 -0.82 19.94
N ASN A 132 17.82 0.26 20.52
CA ASN A 132 18.19 0.37 21.94
C ASN A 132 17.01 0.70 22.88
N SER A 133 15.86 1.08 22.32
CA SER A 133 14.66 1.43 23.08
C SER A 133 14.15 0.25 23.92
N LYS A 134 13.88 0.51 25.21
CA LYS A 134 13.42 -0.52 26.17
C LYS A 134 11.90 -0.52 26.30
N SER A 135 11.27 0.66 26.20
CA SER A 135 9.82 0.79 26.31
C SER A 135 9.12 0.67 24.95
N ALA A 136 7.84 0.27 24.96
CA ALA A 136 7.01 0.29 23.76
C ALA A 136 6.82 1.71 23.23
N PHE A 137 6.69 2.69 24.12
CA PHE A 137 6.55 4.11 23.76
C PHE A 137 7.74 4.64 22.98
N GLU A 138 8.97 4.45 23.47
CA GLU A 138 10.18 4.93 22.77
C GLU A 138 10.33 4.26 21.40
N LYS A 139 10.02 2.96 21.31
CA LYS A 139 10.04 2.23 20.04
C LYS A 139 9.09 2.88 19.04
N ASP A 140 7.85 3.13 19.44
CA ASP A 140 6.84 3.77 18.58
C ASP A 140 7.23 5.21 18.21
N PHE A 141 7.84 5.95 19.14
CA PHE A 141 8.32 7.31 18.90
C PHE A 141 9.39 7.36 17.80
N PHE A 142 10.49 6.61 17.93
CA PHE A 142 11.56 6.64 16.92
C PHE A 142 11.11 6.07 15.58
N LYS A 143 10.21 5.08 15.58
CA LYS A 143 9.54 4.60 14.36
C LYS A 143 8.71 5.71 13.70
N LEU A 144 7.93 6.44 14.48
CA LEU A 144 7.13 7.57 13.99
C LEU A 144 8.02 8.69 13.41
N MET A 145 9.15 9.01 14.04
CA MET A 145 10.09 10.03 13.57
C MET A 145 10.67 9.71 12.18
N ASN A 146 10.81 8.43 11.83
CA ASN A 146 11.19 8.02 10.48
C ASN A 146 9.99 8.08 9.51
N ASN A 147 8.85 7.50 9.88
CA ASN A 147 7.68 7.42 9.01
C ASN A 147 7.04 8.79 8.70
N SER A 148 7.12 9.73 9.65
CA SER A 148 6.57 11.08 9.51
C SER A 148 7.30 11.92 8.47
N VAL A 149 8.60 11.67 8.22
CA VAL A 149 9.35 12.33 7.14
C VAL A 149 8.70 12.03 5.79
N TYR A 150 8.42 10.76 5.51
CA TYR A 150 7.73 10.36 4.27
C TYR A 150 6.36 11.05 4.17
N GLY A 151 5.53 10.94 5.22
CA GLY A 151 4.20 11.57 5.24
C GLY A 151 4.25 13.08 4.99
N LYS A 152 5.28 13.76 5.52
CA LYS A 152 5.47 15.20 5.32
C LYS A 152 5.89 15.56 3.91
N THR A 153 6.72 14.74 3.26
CA THR A 153 7.15 14.98 1.87
C THR A 153 5.98 14.89 0.88
N MET A 154 4.98 14.05 1.19
CA MET A 154 3.79 13.82 0.36
C MET A 154 2.57 14.67 0.77
N GLU A 155 2.74 15.66 1.64
CA GLU A 155 1.63 16.49 2.11
C GLU A 155 1.00 17.30 0.96
N ASN A 156 -0.30 17.09 0.72
CA ASN A 156 -1.03 17.86 -0.27
C ASN A 156 -1.50 19.21 0.31
N ILE A 157 -0.70 20.25 0.09
CA ILE A 157 -0.96 21.62 0.53
C ILE A 157 -2.26 22.20 -0.08
N ARG A 158 -2.71 21.69 -1.23
CA ARG A 158 -3.94 22.16 -1.88
C ARG A 158 -5.21 21.83 -1.09
N ASN A 159 -5.13 20.85 -0.19
CA ASN A 159 -6.24 20.51 0.70
C ASN A 159 -6.35 21.44 1.92
N ARG A 160 -5.40 22.36 2.12
CA ARG A 160 -5.45 23.32 3.23
C ARG A 160 -6.56 24.34 3.01
N VAL A 161 -7.24 24.67 4.09
CA VAL A 161 -8.35 25.63 4.10
C VAL A 161 -8.14 26.66 5.20
N ASP A 162 -8.71 27.85 4.99
CA ASP A 162 -8.86 28.84 6.04
C ASP A 162 -10.22 28.65 6.72
N VAL A 163 -10.20 28.39 8.02
CA VAL A 163 -11.41 28.35 8.84
C VAL A 163 -11.44 29.62 9.69
N GLN A 164 -12.49 30.41 9.55
CA GLN A 164 -12.73 31.58 10.38
C GLN A 164 -13.99 31.37 11.21
N LEU A 165 -13.89 31.61 12.52
CA LEU A 165 -15.03 31.67 13.43
C LEU A 165 -15.54 33.11 13.47
N VAL A 166 -16.85 33.27 13.30
CA VAL A 166 -17.50 34.57 13.11
C VAL A 166 -18.74 34.64 13.97
N ASN A 167 -18.89 35.74 14.69
CA ASN A 167 -20.04 36.03 15.55
C ASN A 167 -20.79 37.32 15.16
N ASP A 168 -20.47 37.87 13.99
CA ASP A 168 -21.09 39.08 13.44
C ASP A 168 -21.69 38.76 12.07
N GLU A 169 -22.97 39.09 11.90
CA GLU A 169 -23.74 38.77 10.70
C GLU A 169 -23.14 39.44 9.45
N LYS A 170 -22.75 40.72 9.55
CA LYS A 170 -22.18 41.47 8.40
C LYS A 170 -20.88 40.85 7.94
N LYS A 171 -20.02 40.44 8.88
CA LYS A 171 -18.77 39.73 8.59
C LYS A 171 -19.03 38.35 8.00
N ALA A 172 -20.03 37.62 8.49
CA ALA A 172 -20.41 36.33 7.93
C ALA A 172 -20.89 36.47 6.48
N GLN A 173 -21.80 37.41 6.20
CA GLN A 173 -22.28 37.72 4.84
C GLN A 173 -21.12 38.08 3.90
N LYS A 174 -20.17 38.93 4.36
CA LYS A 174 -18.97 39.27 3.58
C LYS A 174 -18.10 38.05 3.25
N LEU A 175 -17.97 37.11 4.18
CA LEU A 175 -17.15 35.92 4.00
C LEU A 175 -17.81 34.87 3.12
N VAL A 176 -19.14 34.77 3.14
CA VAL A 176 -19.93 33.89 2.26
C VAL A 176 -19.96 34.44 0.83
N ALA A 177 -20.02 35.77 0.66
CA ALA A 177 -19.96 36.41 -0.64
C ALA A 177 -18.55 36.39 -1.28
N ALA A 178 -17.51 35.97 -0.54
CA ALA A 178 -16.16 35.93 -1.06
C ALA A 178 -16.00 34.79 -2.08
N PRO A 179 -15.26 35.00 -3.20
CA PRO A 179 -14.99 33.93 -4.17
C PRO A 179 -14.23 32.72 -3.59
N THR A 180 -13.58 32.90 -2.44
CA THR A 180 -12.88 31.82 -1.74
C THR A 180 -13.80 31.00 -0.83
N PHE A 181 -15.08 31.34 -0.72
CA PHE A 181 -16.05 30.60 0.08
C PHE A 181 -16.19 29.16 -0.41
N LYS A 182 -16.20 28.21 0.54
CA LYS A 182 -16.38 26.78 0.25
C LYS A 182 -17.62 26.22 0.94
N ARG A 183 -17.75 26.45 2.24
CA ARG A 183 -18.93 26.09 3.04
C ARG A 183 -18.92 26.86 4.35
N PHE A 184 -20.07 26.91 5.01
CA PHE A 184 -20.15 27.34 6.41
C PHE A 184 -20.78 26.23 7.26
N LYS A 185 -20.52 26.30 8.56
CA LYS A 185 -21.17 25.48 9.58
C LYS A 185 -21.62 26.37 10.71
N ILE A 186 -22.92 26.41 10.96
CA ILE A 186 -23.49 27.11 12.11
C ILE A 186 -23.28 26.22 13.33
N PHE A 187 -22.67 26.77 14.37
CA PHE A 187 -22.44 26.06 15.63
C PHE A 187 -23.56 26.34 16.62
N ASP A 188 -23.99 27.60 16.70
CA ASP A 188 -25.13 28.08 17.47
C ASP A 188 -25.64 29.41 16.87
N ASN A 189 -26.55 30.10 17.57
CA ASN A 189 -27.17 31.34 17.11
C ASN A 189 -26.18 32.52 16.99
N GLU A 190 -25.02 32.44 17.64
CA GLU A 190 -24.03 33.52 17.74
C GLU A 190 -22.69 33.15 17.07
N LEU A 191 -22.52 31.91 16.60
CA LEU A 191 -21.25 31.45 16.06
C LEU A 191 -21.41 30.64 14.78
N VAL A 192 -20.75 31.12 13.72
CA VAL A 192 -20.61 30.41 12.45
C VAL A 192 -19.13 30.20 12.10
N GLY A 193 -18.78 28.97 11.71
CA GLY A 193 -17.50 28.66 11.10
C GLY A 193 -17.60 28.76 9.59
N VAL A 194 -16.81 29.63 8.97
CA VAL A 194 -16.74 29.78 7.51
C VAL A 194 -15.43 29.15 7.01
N GLU A 195 -15.56 28.10 6.20
CA GLU A 195 -14.44 27.44 5.52
C GLU A 195 -14.23 28.07 4.14
N ARG A 196 -12.98 28.47 3.87
CA ARG A 196 -12.56 29.09 2.62
C ARG A 196 -11.35 28.39 2.03
N VAL A 197 -11.25 28.38 0.71
CA VAL A 197 -10.03 27.98 0.02
C VAL A 197 -8.94 29.04 0.22
N LYS A 198 -7.69 28.60 0.31
CA LYS A 198 -6.53 29.49 0.39
C LYS A 198 -6.36 30.23 -0.93
N LYS A 199 -6.32 31.57 -0.90
CA LYS A 199 -6.13 32.42 -2.09
C LYS A 199 -4.79 32.18 -2.77
N CYS A 200 -3.72 32.08 -1.97
CA CYS A 200 -2.38 31.77 -2.44
C CYS A 200 -1.86 30.54 -1.70
N LEU A 201 -1.22 29.64 -2.45
CA LEU A 201 -0.62 28.42 -1.92
C LEU A 201 0.85 28.39 -2.32
N THR A 202 1.73 28.19 -1.34
CA THR A 202 3.15 27.94 -1.60
C THR A 202 3.36 26.43 -1.70
N LEU A 203 3.88 25.96 -2.84
CA LEU A 203 4.23 24.55 -3.04
C LEU A 203 5.65 24.28 -2.51
N ASP A 204 5.77 24.10 -1.20
CA ASP A 204 7.04 23.97 -0.47
C ASP A 204 7.32 22.54 0.02
N LYS A 205 6.55 21.55 -0.46
CA LYS A 205 6.71 20.15 -0.04
C LYS A 205 7.54 19.40 -1.10
N PRO A 206 8.59 18.68 -0.69
CA PRO A 206 9.48 17.97 -1.63
C PRO A 206 8.84 16.65 -2.09
N ILE A 207 7.76 16.74 -2.87
CA ILE A 207 6.96 15.59 -3.31
C ILE A 207 7.81 14.56 -4.07
N TYR A 208 8.82 15.00 -4.83
CA TYR A 208 9.76 14.14 -5.53
C TYR A 208 10.51 13.19 -4.59
N VAL A 209 10.82 13.61 -3.36
CA VAL A 209 11.44 12.73 -2.35
C VAL A 209 10.47 11.63 -1.96
N GLY A 210 9.22 11.98 -1.67
CA GLY A 210 8.19 11.00 -1.33
C GLY A 210 7.90 10.03 -2.48
N PHE A 211 7.88 10.53 -3.71
CA PHE A 211 7.80 9.70 -4.92
C PHE A 211 8.92 8.67 -4.98
N VAL A 212 10.19 9.09 -4.88
CA VAL A 212 11.35 8.17 -4.95
C VAL A 212 11.36 7.19 -3.79
N ILE A 213 10.97 7.60 -2.57
CA ILE A 213 10.83 6.68 -1.43
C ILE A 213 9.83 5.57 -1.75
N LEU A 214 8.67 5.90 -2.33
CA LEU A 214 7.64 4.93 -2.69
C LEU A 214 8.09 4.01 -3.83
N GLU A 215 8.79 4.53 -4.83
CA GLU A 215 9.39 3.75 -5.91
C GLU A 215 10.41 2.73 -5.37
N LEU A 216 11.34 3.17 -4.52
CA LEU A 216 12.33 2.29 -3.88
C LEU A 216 11.68 1.26 -2.96
N SER A 217 10.63 1.63 -2.23
CA SER A 217 9.86 0.69 -1.41
C SER A 217 9.24 -0.43 -2.25
N LYS A 218 8.65 -0.09 -3.40
CA LYS A 218 8.14 -1.09 -4.35
C LYS A 218 9.27 -1.99 -4.86
N LEU A 219 10.42 -1.42 -5.19
CA LEU A 219 11.57 -2.16 -5.70
C LEU A 219 12.07 -3.21 -4.71
N ILE A 220 12.10 -2.90 -3.40
CA ILE A 220 12.48 -3.87 -2.36
C ILE A 220 11.51 -5.06 -2.34
N MET A 221 10.20 -4.78 -2.38
CA MET A 221 9.16 -5.82 -2.37
C MET A 221 9.21 -6.68 -3.64
N TYR A 222 9.35 -6.05 -4.81
CA TYR A 222 9.48 -6.75 -6.08
C TYR A 222 10.74 -7.59 -6.14
N ASN A 223 11.86 -7.08 -5.64
CA ASN A 223 13.12 -7.82 -5.62
C ASN A 223 12.99 -9.08 -4.76
N PHE A 224 12.36 -8.99 -3.59
CA PHE A 224 12.10 -10.16 -2.77
C PHE A 224 11.15 -11.16 -3.45
N HIS A 225 10.07 -10.68 -4.05
CA HIS A 225 9.12 -11.56 -4.74
C HIS A 225 9.75 -12.26 -5.95
N TYR A 226 10.32 -11.52 -6.90
CA TYR A 226 10.77 -12.07 -8.17
C TYR A 226 12.18 -12.67 -8.13
N ASN A 227 13.13 -12.03 -7.44
CA ASN A 227 14.53 -12.48 -7.45
C ASN A 227 14.88 -13.45 -6.30
N VAL A 228 14.01 -13.58 -5.29
CA VAL A 228 14.18 -14.54 -4.19
C VAL A 228 13.11 -15.62 -4.27
N ILE A 229 11.84 -15.28 -4.02
CA ILE A 229 10.78 -16.29 -3.88
C ILE A 229 10.48 -17.02 -5.19
N LYS A 230 10.13 -16.30 -6.27
CA LYS A 230 9.83 -16.93 -7.56
C LYS A 230 11.06 -17.59 -8.19
N LYS A 231 12.27 -17.15 -7.84
CA LYS A 231 13.51 -17.79 -8.31
C LYS A 231 13.79 -19.12 -7.61
N GLU A 232 13.56 -19.21 -6.30
CA GLU A 232 13.80 -20.42 -5.51
C GLU A 232 12.70 -21.47 -5.73
N TYR A 233 11.43 -21.05 -5.75
CA TYR A 233 10.29 -21.96 -5.74
C TYR A 233 9.52 -22.05 -7.06
N GLY A 234 9.64 -21.05 -7.94
CA GLY A 234 8.85 -20.99 -9.18
C GLY A 234 7.35 -21.09 -8.90
N ASP A 235 6.71 -22.09 -9.52
CA ASP A 235 5.28 -22.37 -9.38
C ASP A 235 4.91 -23.01 -8.04
N LYS A 236 5.89 -23.45 -7.23
CA LYS A 236 5.65 -23.98 -5.87
C LYS A 236 5.38 -22.90 -4.84
N ALA A 237 5.46 -21.62 -5.21
CA ALA A 237 5.14 -20.50 -4.33
C ALA A 237 4.03 -19.62 -4.91
N GLU A 238 2.95 -19.49 -4.16
CA GLU A 238 1.84 -18.61 -4.47
C GLU A 238 1.77 -17.45 -3.46
N LEU A 239 1.68 -16.22 -3.96
CA LEU A 239 1.50 -15.05 -3.10
C LEU A 239 0.01 -14.88 -2.77
N LEU A 240 -0.37 -15.24 -1.55
CA LEU A 240 -1.74 -15.17 -1.06
C LEU A 240 -2.20 -13.73 -0.77
N PHE A 241 -1.27 -12.87 -0.33
CA PHE A 241 -1.59 -11.50 0.08
C PHE A 241 -0.38 -10.58 0.16
N THR A 242 -0.63 -9.29 -0.09
CA THR A 242 0.31 -8.21 0.23
C THR A 242 -0.39 -6.98 0.81
N ASP A 243 0.22 -6.34 1.83
CA ASP A 243 -0.11 -4.97 2.24
C ASP A 243 1.15 -4.18 2.55
N THR A 244 1.46 -3.26 1.64
CA THR A 244 2.54 -2.25 1.71
C THR A 244 3.94 -2.83 1.86
N ASP A 245 4.25 -3.40 3.02
CA ASP A 245 5.56 -3.91 3.45
C ASP A 245 5.50 -5.37 3.95
N SER A 246 4.40 -6.07 3.65
CA SER A 246 4.18 -7.47 4.03
C SER A 246 3.78 -8.33 2.82
N LEU A 247 4.22 -9.59 2.84
CA LEU A 247 3.91 -10.63 1.86
C LEU A 247 3.59 -11.92 2.63
N THR A 248 2.52 -12.60 2.23
CA THR A 248 2.13 -13.92 2.76
C THR A 248 2.14 -14.91 1.62
N TYR A 249 2.90 -15.99 1.77
CA TYR A 249 3.04 -17.03 0.74
C TYR A 249 2.48 -18.36 1.23
N GLU A 250 1.93 -19.12 0.29
CA GLU A 250 1.87 -20.57 0.36
C GLU A 250 3.07 -21.12 -0.41
N VAL A 251 3.86 -22.00 0.20
CA VAL A 251 5.08 -22.54 -0.39
C VAL A 251 5.11 -24.04 -0.17
N ASP A 252 5.25 -24.79 -1.26
CA ASP A 252 5.51 -26.23 -1.23
C ASP A 252 7.03 -26.49 -1.18
N THR A 253 7.52 -26.86 0.00
CA THR A 253 8.92 -27.20 0.29
C THR A 253 9.00 -28.19 1.45
N GLU A 254 10.14 -28.88 1.57
CA GLU A 254 10.39 -29.81 2.67
C GLU A 254 10.58 -29.08 4.01
N ASP A 255 11.39 -28.01 4.02
CA ASP A 255 11.61 -27.16 5.19
C ASP A 255 11.93 -25.71 4.78
N ILE A 256 10.95 -24.83 4.96
CA ILE A 256 11.07 -23.40 4.67
C ILE A 256 12.18 -22.72 5.50
N TYR A 257 12.46 -23.22 6.71
CA TYR A 257 13.51 -22.67 7.57
C TYR A 257 14.90 -23.09 7.09
N GLU A 258 15.04 -24.29 6.54
CA GLU A 258 16.28 -24.69 5.89
C GLU A 258 16.55 -23.81 4.65
N ASP A 259 15.53 -23.56 3.83
CA ASP A 259 15.66 -22.69 2.65
C ASP A 259 16.03 -21.24 3.06
N MET A 260 15.41 -20.70 4.12
CA MET A 260 15.77 -19.40 4.68
C MET A 260 17.23 -19.31 5.13
N SER A 261 17.82 -20.41 5.59
CA SER A 261 19.23 -20.45 6.04
C SER A 261 20.22 -20.09 4.92
N ARG A 262 19.84 -20.31 3.65
CA ARG A 262 20.65 -19.98 2.47
C ARG A 262 20.70 -18.48 2.18
N HIS A 263 19.77 -17.72 2.75
CA HIS A 263 19.56 -16.28 2.49
C HIS A 263 19.54 -15.45 3.79
N MET A 264 20.38 -15.81 4.75
CA MET A 264 20.46 -15.12 6.05
C MET A 264 20.88 -13.66 5.96
N ASP A 265 21.34 -13.15 4.81
CA ASP A 265 21.68 -11.75 4.60
C ASP A 265 20.43 -10.84 4.45
N ILE A 266 19.31 -11.40 3.99
CA ILE A 266 18.04 -10.68 3.77
C ILE A 266 17.02 -10.86 4.90
N TYR A 267 17.17 -11.87 5.75
CA TYR A 267 16.24 -12.14 6.85
C TYR A 267 16.70 -11.55 8.20
N ASP A 268 15.76 -10.97 8.94
CA ASP A 268 15.91 -10.65 10.36
C ASP A 268 15.24 -11.75 11.20
N THR A 269 16.05 -12.67 11.70
CA THR A 269 15.65 -13.80 12.55
C THR A 269 15.95 -13.53 14.04
N SER A 270 16.20 -12.27 14.42
CA SER A 270 16.61 -11.93 15.78
C SER A 270 15.51 -12.11 16.84
N ASP A 271 14.27 -12.28 16.41
CA ASP A 271 13.12 -12.57 17.27
C ASP A 271 12.87 -14.10 17.45
N TYR A 272 13.70 -14.97 16.87
CA TYR A 272 13.62 -16.43 17.06
C TYR A 272 14.14 -16.87 18.44
N PRO A 273 13.75 -18.07 18.91
CA PRO A 273 14.33 -18.67 20.12
C PRO A 273 15.86 -18.78 20.00
N ARG A 274 16.59 -18.49 21.08
CA ARG A 274 18.08 -18.45 21.07
C ARG A 274 18.73 -19.80 20.76
N ASP A 275 18.00 -20.88 21.01
CA ASP A 275 18.37 -22.26 20.74
C ASP A 275 18.06 -22.71 19.31
N HIS A 276 17.33 -21.91 18.53
CA HIS A 276 17.01 -22.21 17.14
C HIS A 276 18.21 -21.97 16.22
N PHE A 277 18.45 -22.87 15.25
CA PHE A 277 19.63 -22.80 14.37
C PHE A 277 19.68 -21.55 13.47
N LEU A 278 18.51 -20.97 13.13
CA LEU A 278 18.42 -19.71 12.39
C LEU A 278 18.56 -18.45 13.25
N PHE A 279 18.62 -18.55 14.59
CA PHE A 279 18.69 -17.36 15.43
C PHE A 279 19.97 -16.57 15.16
N SER A 280 19.80 -15.29 14.79
CA SER A 280 20.93 -14.38 14.59
C SER A 280 20.54 -12.94 14.89
N GLU A 281 21.40 -12.22 15.62
CA GLU A 281 21.23 -10.78 15.85
C GLU A 281 21.89 -9.91 14.76
N SER A 282 22.52 -10.52 13.73
CA SER A 282 23.25 -9.82 12.67
C SER A 282 22.40 -8.79 11.93
N ASN A 283 21.14 -9.13 11.64
CA ASN A 283 20.20 -8.29 10.90
C ASN A 283 19.13 -7.65 11.79
N LYS A 284 19.29 -7.70 13.13
CA LYS A 284 18.31 -7.16 14.08
C LYS A 284 17.98 -5.70 13.78
N LYS A 285 16.74 -5.46 13.33
CA LYS A 285 16.19 -4.16 12.92
C LYS A 285 16.98 -3.48 11.81
N LYS A 286 17.70 -4.24 10.99
CA LYS A 286 18.44 -3.74 9.84
C LYS A 286 17.46 -3.35 8.74
N ILE A 287 17.69 -2.20 8.12
CA ILE A 287 16.81 -1.66 7.07
C ILE A 287 16.84 -2.58 5.85
N GLY A 288 15.65 -2.88 5.32
CA GLY A 288 15.48 -3.68 4.10
C GLY A 288 15.47 -5.18 4.33
N CYS A 289 15.70 -5.66 5.55
CA CYS A 289 15.56 -7.08 5.89
C CYS A 289 14.10 -7.45 6.14
N PHE A 290 13.73 -8.66 5.75
CA PHE A 290 12.41 -9.25 5.96
C PHE A 290 12.40 -10.04 7.26
N LYS A 291 11.33 -9.94 8.02
CA LYS A 291 11.15 -10.72 9.25
C LYS A 291 9.96 -11.66 9.10
N ASP A 292 10.05 -12.82 9.74
CA ASP A 292 8.90 -13.69 9.95
C ASP A 292 8.05 -13.14 11.11
N GLU A 293 6.83 -12.69 10.81
CA GLU A 293 5.93 -12.12 11.81
C GLU A 293 5.37 -13.14 12.82
N LEU A 294 5.40 -14.43 12.49
CA LEU A 294 4.82 -15.48 13.30
C LEU A 294 5.83 -16.18 14.20
N HIS A 295 7.13 -15.92 14.02
CA HIS A 295 8.24 -16.43 14.84
C HIS A 295 8.26 -17.97 14.89
N LEU A 296 8.47 -18.62 13.74
CA LEU A 296 8.52 -20.07 13.59
C LEU A 296 7.17 -20.79 13.79
N LYS A 297 6.06 -20.06 13.71
CA LYS A 297 4.72 -20.62 13.91
C LYS A 297 4.01 -20.71 12.57
N PRO A 298 3.80 -21.93 12.03
CA PRO A 298 3.23 -22.09 10.71
C PRO A 298 1.79 -21.59 10.67
N ILE A 299 1.40 -21.13 9.48
CA ILE A 299 0.02 -20.79 9.16
C ILE A 299 -0.69 -22.09 8.79
N PHE A 300 -1.80 -22.38 9.48
CA PHE A 300 -2.65 -23.52 9.15
C PHE A 300 -3.67 -23.18 8.07
N GLU A 301 -4.14 -21.93 8.07
CA GLU A 301 -5.18 -21.48 7.15
C GLU A 301 -5.13 -19.97 6.96
N PHE A 302 -5.27 -19.55 5.71
CA PHE A 302 -5.42 -18.16 5.30
C PHE A 302 -6.74 -17.98 4.56
N ILE A 303 -7.46 -16.90 4.90
CA ILE A 303 -8.69 -16.51 4.18
C ILE A 303 -8.59 -15.02 3.84
N GLY A 304 -8.39 -14.72 2.56
CA GLY A 304 -8.46 -13.38 2.00
C GLY A 304 -9.84 -13.13 1.38
N LEU A 305 -10.52 -12.06 1.80
CA LEU A 305 -11.79 -11.66 1.18
C LEU A 305 -11.61 -10.52 0.18
N ARG A 306 -10.73 -9.56 0.50
CA ARG A 306 -10.38 -8.39 -0.33
C ARG A 306 -9.20 -7.64 0.29
N PRO A 307 -8.60 -6.65 -0.39
CA PRO A 307 -7.51 -5.86 0.16
C PRO A 307 -7.83 -5.28 1.55
N LYS A 308 -6.97 -5.57 2.53
CA LYS A 308 -7.11 -5.19 3.94
C LYS A 308 -8.31 -5.83 4.66
N MET A 309 -8.77 -6.98 4.19
CA MET A 309 -9.78 -7.81 4.83
C MET A 309 -9.43 -9.29 4.69
N TYR A 310 -8.80 -9.85 5.72
CA TYR A 310 -8.29 -11.21 5.72
C TYR A 310 -8.16 -11.77 7.14
N SER A 311 -8.00 -13.08 7.25
CA SER A 311 -7.76 -13.79 8.50
C SER A 311 -6.65 -14.84 8.33
N ILE A 312 -5.77 -14.93 9.32
CA ILE A 312 -4.69 -15.93 9.40
C ILE A 312 -4.91 -16.74 10.68
N LYS A 313 -4.98 -18.06 10.54
CA LYS A 313 -5.04 -19.01 11.65
C LYS A 313 -3.68 -19.70 11.77
N SER A 314 -3.09 -19.62 12.95
CA SER A 314 -1.79 -20.18 13.27
C SER A 314 -1.80 -20.78 14.67
N GLU A 315 -0.72 -21.42 15.09
CA GLU A 315 -0.55 -21.90 16.47
C GLU A 315 -0.65 -20.76 17.50
N ARG A 316 -0.37 -19.50 17.11
CA ARG A 316 -0.54 -18.31 17.99
C ARG A 316 -1.98 -17.82 18.09
N GLY A 317 -2.91 -18.48 17.39
CA GLY A 317 -4.31 -18.09 17.28
C GLY A 317 -4.64 -17.36 15.99
N GLU A 318 -5.70 -16.55 16.05
CA GLU A 318 -6.28 -15.88 14.87
C GLU A 318 -5.85 -14.42 14.77
N LYS A 319 -5.12 -14.06 13.71
CA LYS A 319 -4.89 -12.66 13.30
C LYS A 319 -5.97 -12.25 12.31
N LYS A 320 -6.82 -11.30 12.70
CA LYS A 320 -7.98 -10.83 11.92
C LYS A 320 -7.80 -9.39 11.52
N THR A 321 -7.96 -9.10 10.23
CA THR A 321 -7.92 -7.74 9.67
C THR A 321 -9.22 -7.48 8.95
N ALA A 322 -9.91 -6.38 9.30
CA ALA A 322 -11.09 -5.91 8.61
C ALA A 322 -11.07 -4.37 8.59
N LYS A 323 -10.60 -3.79 7.47
CA LYS A 323 -10.49 -2.33 7.35
C LYS A 323 -11.85 -1.67 7.59
N GLU A 324 -11.80 -0.54 8.28
CA GLU A 324 -12.96 0.29 8.63
C GLU A 324 -13.98 -0.30 9.62
N VAL A 325 -13.68 -1.47 10.17
CA VAL A 325 -14.36 -2.05 11.34
C VAL A 325 -13.57 -1.68 12.58
N ALA A 326 -14.25 -1.27 13.65
CA ALA A 326 -13.61 -0.95 14.92
C ALA A 326 -12.81 -2.16 15.44
N ARG A 327 -11.58 -1.92 15.89
CA ARG A 327 -10.68 -2.97 16.39
C ARG A 327 -11.33 -3.84 17.48
N SER A 328 -12.04 -3.22 18.41
CA SER A 328 -12.75 -3.93 19.49
C SER A 328 -13.83 -4.88 18.98
N VAL A 329 -14.47 -4.56 17.85
CA VAL A 329 -15.48 -5.41 17.22
C VAL A 329 -14.82 -6.59 16.53
N VAL A 330 -13.71 -6.35 15.81
CA VAL A 330 -12.92 -7.43 15.17
C VAL A 330 -12.41 -8.42 16.21
N GLU A 331 -11.90 -7.93 17.35
CA GLU A 331 -11.38 -8.78 18.42
C GLU A 331 -12.48 -9.59 19.12
N ARG A 332 -13.64 -8.97 19.41
CA ARG A 332 -14.68 -9.59 20.25
C ARG A 332 -15.70 -10.40 19.46
N ASN A 333 -16.13 -9.91 18.30
CA ASN A 333 -17.31 -10.43 17.60
C ASN A 333 -16.97 -11.24 16.35
N ILE A 334 -15.79 -11.02 15.75
CA ILE A 334 -15.41 -11.68 14.50
C ILE A 334 -14.41 -12.80 14.80
N ARG A 335 -14.58 -13.95 14.16
CA ARG A 335 -13.71 -15.14 14.22
C ARG A 335 -13.22 -15.53 12.85
N HIS A 336 -12.20 -16.38 12.78
CA HIS A 336 -11.69 -16.88 11.50
C HIS A 336 -12.79 -17.56 10.68
N GLU A 337 -13.66 -18.34 11.34
CA GLU A 337 -14.80 -19.00 10.71
C GLU A 337 -15.79 -18.02 10.05
N ASP A 338 -15.95 -16.80 10.56
CA ASP A 338 -16.84 -15.82 9.95
C ASP A 338 -16.31 -15.34 8.59
N TYR A 339 -14.98 -15.31 8.39
CA TYR A 339 -14.37 -15.04 7.08
C TYR A 339 -14.65 -16.19 6.13
N ARG A 340 -14.50 -17.44 6.59
CA ARG A 340 -14.82 -18.63 5.78
C ARG A 340 -16.28 -18.62 5.33
N ARG A 341 -17.21 -18.44 6.27
CA ARG A 341 -18.64 -18.35 6.00
C ARG A 341 -18.97 -17.20 5.05
N CYS A 342 -18.34 -16.04 5.20
CA CYS A 342 -18.54 -14.90 4.29
C CYS A 342 -18.13 -15.23 2.85
N ARG A 343 -17.02 -15.97 2.67
CA ARG A 343 -16.57 -16.45 1.36
C ARG A 343 -17.53 -17.50 0.80
N GLU A 344 -17.87 -18.53 1.57
CA GLU A 344 -18.68 -19.67 1.10
C GLU A 344 -20.14 -19.29 0.82
N GLU A 345 -20.75 -18.48 1.70
CA GLU A 345 -22.14 -18.06 1.53
C GLU A 345 -22.30 -16.85 0.60
N LEU A 346 -21.19 -16.18 0.22
CA LEU A 346 -21.17 -14.94 -0.56
C LEU A 346 -22.06 -13.83 0.06
N LYS A 347 -22.20 -13.86 1.38
CA LYS A 347 -23.02 -12.92 2.15
C LYS A 347 -22.16 -12.02 2.99
N SER A 348 -22.41 -10.72 2.87
CA SER A 348 -21.77 -9.74 3.74
C SER A 348 -22.38 -9.77 5.13
N THR A 349 -21.53 -9.74 6.15
CA THR A 349 -21.96 -9.64 7.54
C THR A 349 -22.04 -8.18 7.98
N ARG A 350 -22.82 -7.91 9.03
CA ARG A 350 -22.92 -6.57 9.62
C ARG A 350 -22.74 -6.64 11.13
N GLU A 351 -22.02 -5.66 11.67
CA GLU A 351 -21.78 -5.54 13.10
C GLU A 351 -22.16 -4.16 13.61
N ILE A 352 -22.67 -4.15 14.84
CA ILE A 352 -22.96 -2.92 15.56
C ILE A 352 -21.66 -2.37 16.14
N GLN A 353 -21.38 -1.11 15.85
CA GLN A 353 -20.21 -0.41 16.36
C GLN A 353 -20.64 0.88 17.04
N HIS A 354 -19.95 1.23 18.12
CA HIS A 354 -20.15 2.49 18.83
C HIS A 354 -18.95 3.40 18.53
N ARG A 355 -19.23 4.64 18.16
CA ARG A 355 -18.20 5.67 18.01
C ARG A 355 -18.62 6.94 18.71
N ILE A 356 -17.64 7.66 19.25
CA ILE A 356 -17.86 9.03 19.71
C ILE A 356 -17.81 9.93 18.47
N GLN A 357 -18.88 10.70 18.27
CA GLN A 357 -18.97 11.65 17.17
C GLN A 357 -19.27 13.04 17.75
N SER A 358 -18.49 14.03 17.33
CA SER A 358 -18.80 15.44 17.62
C SER A 358 -19.72 15.98 16.53
N GLU A 359 -20.90 16.44 16.94
CA GLU A 359 -21.85 17.13 16.07
C GLU A 359 -22.27 18.43 16.76
N ASN A 360 -22.00 19.56 16.13
CA ASN A 360 -22.22 20.91 16.68
C ASN A 360 -21.62 21.08 18.09
N HIS A 361 -20.37 20.67 18.24
CA HIS A 361 -19.62 20.64 19.51
C HIS A 361 -20.25 19.80 20.64
N LYS A 362 -21.34 19.07 20.36
CA LYS A 362 -21.92 18.10 21.28
C LYS A 362 -21.35 16.73 20.96
N LEU A 363 -20.59 16.19 21.91
CA LEU A 363 -20.13 14.82 21.85
C LEU A 363 -21.32 13.89 22.09
N LYS A 364 -21.57 12.99 21.13
CA LYS A 364 -22.59 11.96 21.24
C LYS A 364 -21.96 10.59 20.97
N THR A 365 -22.46 9.57 21.65
CA THR A 365 -22.19 8.18 21.30
C THR A 365 -23.16 7.77 20.20
N VAL A 366 -22.64 7.44 19.02
CA VAL A 366 -23.43 7.02 17.87
C VAL A 366 -23.30 5.51 17.69
N LYS A 367 -24.43 4.83 17.63
CA LYS A 367 -24.55 3.43 17.25
C LYS A 367 -24.69 3.33 15.73
N VAL A 368 -23.79 2.60 15.08
CA VAL A 368 -23.79 2.40 13.62
C VAL A 368 -23.83 0.91 13.33
N ASN A 369 -24.79 0.47 12.51
CA ASN A 369 -24.81 -0.88 11.95
C ASN A 369 -24.03 -0.87 10.62
N LYS A 370 -22.82 -1.41 10.61
CA LYS A 370 -21.90 -1.32 9.46
C LYS A 370 -21.60 -2.71 8.91
N ILE A 371 -21.41 -2.80 7.59
CA ILE A 371 -20.86 -4.00 6.95
C ILE A 371 -19.49 -4.31 7.56
N SER A 372 -19.33 -5.51 8.10
CA SER A 372 -18.11 -5.98 8.76
C SER A 372 -17.22 -6.79 7.82
N LEU A 373 -17.77 -7.85 7.22
CA LEU A 373 -17.08 -8.69 6.22
C LEU A 373 -17.84 -8.64 4.89
N CYS A 374 -17.09 -8.73 3.79
CA CYS A 374 -17.61 -8.68 2.44
C CYS A 374 -16.58 -9.31 1.49
N ALA A 375 -16.99 -10.34 0.75
CA ALA A 375 -16.16 -11.08 -0.21
C ALA A 375 -16.01 -10.36 -1.57
N PHE A 376 -16.69 -9.23 -1.78
CA PHE A 376 -16.57 -8.49 -3.03
C PHE A 376 -15.24 -7.75 -3.11
N ASP A 377 -14.40 -8.16 -4.06
CA ASP A 377 -13.20 -7.45 -4.50
C ASP A 377 -13.31 -7.09 -5.98
N ASP A 378 -13.09 -5.81 -6.30
CA ASP A 378 -13.07 -5.32 -7.67
C ASP A 378 -11.63 -5.08 -8.17
N LYS A 379 -10.61 -5.18 -7.31
CA LYS A 379 -9.21 -5.01 -7.73
C LYS A 379 -8.64 -6.18 -8.51
N ARG A 380 -9.34 -7.31 -8.50
CA ARG A 380 -8.98 -8.56 -9.15
C ARG A 380 -10.20 -9.10 -9.89
N TYR A 381 -9.98 -9.91 -10.90
CA TYR A 381 -11.01 -10.67 -11.59
C TYR A 381 -11.21 -12.00 -10.84
N LEU A 382 -12.36 -12.18 -10.17
CA LEU A 382 -12.64 -13.39 -9.38
C LEU A 382 -13.05 -14.54 -10.29
N LEU A 383 -12.46 -15.72 -10.10
CA LEU A 383 -12.84 -16.94 -10.83
C LEU A 383 -14.01 -17.66 -10.16
N ASP A 384 -14.68 -18.53 -10.91
CA ASP A 384 -15.89 -19.23 -10.48
C ASP A 384 -15.66 -20.20 -9.31
N ASP A 385 -14.41 -20.57 -9.04
CA ASP A 385 -14.03 -21.40 -7.90
C ASP A 385 -14.01 -20.64 -6.56
N ASN A 386 -14.23 -19.31 -6.57
CA ASN A 386 -14.28 -18.46 -5.38
C ASN A 386 -12.99 -18.48 -4.53
N VAL A 387 -11.87 -18.88 -5.14
CA VAL A 387 -10.55 -18.96 -4.48
C VAL A 387 -9.54 -18.22 -5.32
N HIS A 388 -9.41 -18.58 -6.59
CA HIS A 388 -8.38 -18.03 -7.46
C HIS A 388 -8.87 -16.74 -8.12
N THR A 389 -7.90 -15.90 -8.46
CA THR A 389 -8.18 -14.60 -9.08
C THR A 389 -7.15 -14.30 -10.15
N LEU A 390 -7.55 -13.49 -11.13
CA LEU A 390 -6.66 -12.98 -12.16
C LEU A 390 -6.47 -11.47 -12.00
N ALA A 391 -5.27 -10.98 -12.32
CA ALA A 391 -5.02 -9.55 -12.46
C ALA A 391 -5.80 -9.00 -13.65
N HIS A 392 -6.33 -7.79 -13.52
CA HIS A 392 -6.94 -7.10 -14.67
C HIS A 392 -5.95 -7.02 -15.84
N GLY A 393 -6.41 -7.39 -17.05
CA GLY A 393 -5.56 -7.44 -18.25
C GLY A 393 -4.86 -8.79 -18.50
N HIS A 394 -5.07 -9.80 -17.65
CA HIS A 394 -4.59 -11.15 -17.94
C HIS A 394 -5.18 -11.69 -19.25
N TYR A 395 -4.43 -12.51 -19.99
CA TYR A 395 -4.86 -13.02 -21.31
C TYR A 395 -6.04 -14.02 -21.24
N LYS A 396 -6.41 -14.44 -20.02
CA LYS A 396 -7.49 -15.41 -19.74
C LYS A 396 -8.83 -14.71 -19.47
N ILE A 397 -8.85 -13.38 -19.42
CA ILE A 397 -10.03 -12.55 -19.13
C ILE A 397 -10.76 -12.19 -20.43
#